data_AF-A0A9W4N305-F1
#
_entry.id   AF-A0A9W4N305-F1
#
_cell.length_a   1.000
_cell.length_b   1.000
_cell.length_c   1.000
_cell.angle_alpha   90.00
_cell.angle_beta   90.00
_cell.angle_gamma   90.00
#
_symmetry.space_group_name_H-M   'P 1'
#
loop_
_entity.id
_entity.type
_entity.pdbx_description
1 polymer ?
#
loop_
_entity_poly.entity_id
_entity_poly.type
_entity_poly.pdbx_seq_one_letter_code
_entity_poly.pdbx_strand_id
1 'polypeptide(L)'
;MNGRFCTPTAPLDLSDEVLVAGGDVLEKAIAELDSSGWNREGKLHTVTPTRIRYFLAIIREETLEVVLGTHQQPDLIQKSNDIQAKSRALWAAFPEHTRYDRMTNDSARHGALAVTYFYLDYLYTCFLLYRAVVKGTGTGQADLCDVSRRMLFIVIQINIRTPMIDLDRHFSWIVLTFGVPAASVLLLELLRQSHESGPHAVPLPRAELIRNLSVFVTFLSWVSVPGHGNYKTCQQAEKKLAHILDKILDPQPVQQHVVDDCTSGLDDFLNWSNYNTTWDFTTGYMPLNESFTA
;
A
#
# COMPACT_ATOMS: atom_id res chain seq x y z
N MET A 1 10.55 -13.86 -3.46
CA MET A 1 10.66 -15.29 -3.81
C MET A 1 11.65 -15.33 -4.96
N ASN A 2 12.96 -15.25 -4.65
CA ASN A 2 13.92 -14.72 -5.61
C ASN A 2 14.01 -15.62 -6.85
N GLY A 3 13.80 -15.03 -8.03
CA GLY A 3 13.88 -15.72 -9.32
C GLY A 3 15.24 -16.36 -9.60
N ARG A 4 16.27 -16.04 -8.79
CA ARG A 4 17.59 -16.69 -8.79
C ARG A 4 17.59 -18.06 -8.11
N PHE A 5 16.63 -18.33 -7.22
CA PHE A 5 16.57 -19.56 -6.42
C PHE A 5 15.34 -20.43 -6.70
N CYS A 6 14.29 -19.85 -7.29
CA CYS A 6 13.10 -20.58 -7.73
C CYS A 6 12.63 -20.07 -9.11
N THR A 7 12.11 -20.96 -9.96
CA THR A 7 11.35 -20.61 -11.17
C THR A 7 9.86 -20.95 -10.95
N PRO A 8 9.15 -20.18 -10.11
CA PRO A 8 7.73 -20.45 -9.89
C PRO A 8 6.97 -20.10 -11.18
N THR A 9 6.02 -20.93 -11.58
CA THR A 9 5.09 -20.64 -12.68
C THR A 9 3.80 -20.11 -12.09
N ALA A 10 3.18 -19.10 -12.70
CA ALA A 10 1.82 -18.71 -12.34
C ALA A 10 0.89 -19.94 -12.47
N PRO A 11 -0.18 -20.06 -11.67
CA PRO A 11 -1.17 -21.15 -11.80
C PRO A 11 -1.83 -21.15 -13.20
N LEU A 12 -2.96 -21.81 -13.47
CA LEU A 12 -3.83 -21.49 -14.64
C LEU A 12 -5.16 -20.86 -14.16
N ASP A 13 -5.75 -19.95 -14.92
CA ASP A 13 -6.93 -19.19 -14.48
C ASP A 13 -8.20 -19.98 -14.77
N LEU A 14 -8.37 -21.05 -14.01
CA LEU A 14 -9.43 -22.04 -14.16
C LEU A 14 -10.35 -21.99 -12.92
N SER A 15 -11.60 -22.40 -13.10
CA SER A 15 -12.53 -22.53 -11.98
C SER A 15 -12.26 -23.79 -11.17
N ASP A 16 -12.67 -23.78 -9.89
CA ASP A 16 -12.49 -24.93 -8.99
C ASP A 16 -13.25 -26.16 -9.51
N GLU A 17 -14.42 -25.95 -10.14
CA GLU A 17 -15.23 -27.02 -10.74
C GLU A 17 -14.51 -27.71 -11.90
N VAL A 18 -13.82 -26.95 -12.76
CA VAL A 18 -13.04 -27.50 -13.87
C VAL A 18 -11.85 -28.31 -13.35
N LEU A 19 -11.18 -27.81 -12.31
CA LEU A 19 -10.07 -28.52 -11.67
C LEU A 19 -10.52 -29.84 -11.03
N VAL A 20 -11.70 -29.85 -10.41
CA VAL A 20 -12.28 -31.06 -9.80
C VAL A 20 -12.77 -32.06 -10.86
N ALA A 21 -13.33 -31.58 -11.97
CA ALA A 21 -13.82 -32.44 -13.05
C ALA A 21 -12.70 -33.24 -13.75
N GLY A 22 -11.55 -32.59 -14.00
CA GLY A 22 -10.40 -33.24 -14.64
C GLY A 22 -10.65 -33.72 -16.08
N GLY A 23 -9.75 -34.58 -16.57
CA GLY A 23 -9.86 -35.23 -17.89
C GLY A 23 -10.10 -34.26 -19.06
N ASP A 24 -10.93 -34.66 -20.00
CA ASP A 24 -11.26 -33.90 -21.22
C ASP A 24 -11.81 -32.49 -20.91
N VAL A 25 -12.53 -32.33 -19.78
CA VAL A 25 -13.07 -31.02 -19.35
C VAL A 25 -11.95 -30.06 -19.02
N LEU A 26 -10.93 -30.54 -18.30
CA LEU A 26 -9.76 -29.75 -17.93
C LEU A 26 -8.90 -29.42 -19.16
N GLU A 27 -8.62 -30.40 -20.03
CA GLU A 27 -7.81 -30.20 -21.23
C GLU A 27 -8.45 -29.17 -22.17
N LYS A 28 -9.77 -29.23 -22.35
CA LYS A 28 -10.52 -28.26 -23.13
C LYS A 28 -10.43 -26.86 -22.51
N ALA A 29 -10.65 -26.74 -21.20
CA ALA A 29 -10.60 -25.46 -20.52
C ALA A 29 -9.20 -24.83 -20.59
N ILE A 30 -8.13 -25.64 -20.49
CA ILE A 30 -6.75 -25.17 -20.68
C ILE A 30 -6.53 -24.64 -22.09
N ALA A 31 -7.05 -25.33 -23.12
CA ALA A 31 -6.91 -24.93 -24.51
C ALA A 31 -7.66 -23.61 -24.86
N GLU A 32 -8.68 -23.26 -24.08
CA GLU A 32 -9.48 -22.03 -24.26
C GLU A 32 -8.85 -20.79 -23.60
N LEU A 33 -7.83 -20.96 -22.74
CA LEU A 33 -7.12 -19.84 -22.12
C LEU A 33 -6.38 -18.98 -23.16
N ASP A 34 -6.06 -17.75 -22.78
CA ASP A 34 -5.14 -16.92 -23.58
C ASP A 34 -3.67 -17.39 -23.46
N SER A 35 -2.78 -16.77 -24.23
CA SER A 35 -1.35 -17.09 -24.23
C SER A 35 -0.65 -16.86 -22.88
N SER A 36 -1.29 -16.12 -21.96
CA SER A 36 -0.81 -15.84 -20.61
C SER A 36 -1.55 -16.66 -19.54
N GLY A 37 -2.42 -17.59 -19.97
CA GLY A 37 -3.17 -18.50 -19.10
C GLY A 37 -4.34 -17.84 -18.37
N TRP A 38 -4.85 -16.70 -18.85
CA TRP A 38 -6.07 -16.06 -18.33
C TRP A 38 -7.33 -16.63 -18.96
N ASN A 39 -8.41 -16.65 -18.18
CA ASN A 39 -9.73 -16.96 -18.72
C ASN A 39 -10.19 -15.84 -19.67
N ARG A 40 -10.92 -16.21 -20.72
CA ARG A 40 -11.49 -15.27 -21.68
C ARG A 40 -12.94 -14.87 -21.36
N GLU A 41 -13.53 -15.48 -20.34
CA GLU A 41 -14.93 -15.28 -19.94
C GLU A 41 -15.14 -14.00 -19.12
N GLY A 42 -14.05 -13.34 -18.70
CA GLY A 42 -14.11 -12.13 -17.89
C GLY A 42 -14.52 -12.40 -16.43
N LYS A 43 -14.41 -13.65 -15.98
CA LYS A 43 -14.80 -14.07 -14.63
C LYS A 43 -13.63 -13.97 -13.68
N LEU A 44 -13.90 -13.55 -12.44
CA LEU A 44 -12.93 -13.64 -11.34
C LEU A 44 -13.07 -15.02 -10.69
N HIS A 45 -12.23 -15.97 -11.09
CA HIS A 45 -12.13 -17.26 -10.42
C HIS A 45 -11.43 -17.11 -9.06
N THR A 46 -11.58 -18.11 -8.18
CA THR A 46 -10.92 -18.14 -6.86
C THR A 46 -9.40 -17.95 -6.97
N VAL A 47 -8.79 -18.44 -8.06
CA VAL A 47 -7.35 -18.35 -8.34
C VAL A 47 -6.92 -16.99 -8.89
N THR A 48 -7.82 -16.21 -9.49
CA THR A 48 -7.51 -14.92 -10.15
C THR A 48 -6.77 -13.95 -9.21
N PRO A 49 -7.22 -13.70 -7.95
CA PRO A 49 -6.45 -12.92 -6.97
C PRO A 49 -5.02 -13.39 -6.74
N THR A 50 -4.83 -14.70 -6.58
CA THR A 50 -3.51 -15.30 -6.32
C THR A 50 -2.58 -15.09 -7.51
N ARG A 51 -3.13 -15.22 -8.71
CA ARG A 51 -2.43 -15.00 -9.98
C ARG A 51 -1.90 -13.56 -10.11
N ILE A 52 -2.75 -12.57 -9.81
CA ILE A 52 -2.37 -11.15 -9.85
C ILE A 52 -1.28 -10.87 -8.80
N ARG A 53 -1.49 -11.33 -7.56
CA ARG A 53 -0.51 -11.18 -6.47
C ARG A 53 0.84 -11.80 -6.82
N TYR A 54 0.86 -12.96 -7.47
CA TYR A 54 2.09 -13.59 -7.94
C TYR A 54 2.88 -12.66 -8.87
N PHE A 55 2.24 -12.08 -9.88
CA PHE A 55 2.90 -11.18 -10.82
C PHE A 55 3.35 -9.87 -10.16
N LEU A 56 2.51 -9.28 -9.30
CA LEU A 56 2.89 -8.08 -8.54
C LEU A 56 4.06 -8.36 -7.57
N ALA A 57 4.12 -9.56 -6.98
CA ALA A 57 5.19 -9.95 -6.07
C ALA A 57 6.56 -10.03 -6.77
N ILE A 58 6.61 -10.38 -8.05
CA ILE A 58 7.86 -10.36 -8.84
C ILE A 58 8.39 -8.92 -8.93
N ILE A 59 7.54 -7.96 -9.27
CA ILE A 59 7.92 -6.53 -9.34
C ILE A 59 8.26 -5.99 -7.95
N ARG A 60 7.50 -6.40 -6.93
CA ARG A 60 7.77 -6.04 -5.53
C ARG A 60 9.16 -6.52 -5.15
N GLU A 61 9.56 -7.73 -5.50
CA GLU A 61 10.89 -8.25 -5.19
C GLU A 61 12.00 -7.43 -5.85
N GLU A 62 11.91 -7.13 -7.15
CA GLU A 62 12.88 -6.23 -7.81
C GLU A 62 12.95 -4.87 -7.12
N THR A 63 11.79 -4.34 -6.70
CA THR A 63 11.70 -3.08 -5.95
C THR A 63 12.40 -3.20 -4.59
N LEU A 64 12.24 -4.31 -3.88
CA LEU A 64 12.87 -4.53 -2.59
C LEU A 64 14.39 -4.68 -2.69
N GLU A 65 14.92 -5.24 -3.78
CA GLU A 65 16.37 -5.26 -4.04
C GLU A 65 16.95 -3.84 -4.16
N VAL A 66 16.18 -2.90 -4.70
CA VAL A 66 16.56 -1.48 -4.76
C VAL A 66 16.41 -0.80 -3.40
N VAL A 67 15.26 -0.97 -2.74
CA VAL A 67 14.91 -0.27 -1.50
C VAL A 67 15.78 -0.73 -0.31
N LEU A 68 16.12 -2.02 -0.26
CA LEU A 68 16.98 -2.59 0.79
C LEU A 68 18.46 -2.63 0.41
N GLY A 69 18.78 -2.29 -0.84
CA GLY A 69 20.15 -2.21 -1.32
C GLY A 69 20.96 -1.14 -0.57
N THR A 70 22.29 -1.31 -0.55
CA THR A 70 23.20 -0.33 0.08
C THR A 70 23.05 1.06 -0.54
N HIS A 71 23.17 2.12 0.27
CA HIS A 71 22.96 3.53 -0.10
C HIS A 71 23.76 4.07 -1.31
N GLN A 72 24.75 3.34 -1.82
CA GLN A 72 25.56 3.71 -2.99
C GLN A 72 25.16 2.88 -4.21
N GLN A 73 23.94 3.05 -4.71
CA GLN A 73 23.54 2.55 -6.02
C GLN A 73 23.68 3.68 -7.05
N PRO A 74 24.80 3.77 -7.79
CA PRO A 74 24.99 4.83 -8.79
C PRO A 74 23.94 4.76 -9.92
N ASP A 75 23.29 3.62 -10.10
CA ASP A 75 22.25 3.37 -11.09
C ASP A 75 20.82 3.38 -10.51
N LEU A 76 20.62 3.89 -9.28
CA LEU A 76 19.32 3.92 -8.58
C LEU A 76 18.18 4.47 -9.45
N ILE A 77 18.40 5.62 -10.08
CA ILE A 77 17.38 6.27 -10.94
C ILE A 77 17.05 5.38 -12.14
N GLN A 78 18.07 4.85 -12.81
CA GLN A 78 17.88 4.02 -13.99
C GLN A 78 17.13 2.73 -13.64
N LYS A 79 17.58 1.99 -12.62
CA LYS A 79 16.90 0.80 -12.11
C LYS A 79 15.47 1.09 -11.70
N SER A 80 15.24 2.21 -11.01
CA SER A 80 13.90 2.63 -10.62
C SER A 80 13.00 2.82 -11.85
N ASN A 81 13.49 3.51 -12.88
CA ASN A 81 12.73 3.74 -14.11
C ASN A 81 12.43 2.44 -14.85
N ASP A 82 13.38 1.51 -14.89
CA ASP A 82 13.21 0.20 -15.54
C ASP A 82 12.14 -0.64 -14.82
N ILE A 83 12.19 -0.71 -13.49
CA ILE A 83 11.20 -1.42 -12.68
C ILE A 83 9.81 -0.79 -12.86
N GLN A 84 9.71 0.55 -12.89
CA GLN A 84 8.43 1.22 -13.14
C GLN A 84 7.88 0.93 -14.54
N ALA A 85 8.74 0.90 -15.56
CA ALA A 85 8.32 0.57 -16.92
C ALA A 85 7.78 -0.87 -16.98
N LYS A 86 8.47 -1.83 -16.37
CA LYS A 86 7.99 -3.21 -16.22
C LYS A 86 6.66 -3.28 -15.47
N SER A 87 6.53 -2.56 -14.35
CA SER A 87 5.32 -2.51 -13.54
C SER A 87 4.12 -2.00 -14.34
N ARG A 88 4.29 -0.91 -15.11
CA ARG A 88 3.24 -0.37 -15.99
C ARG A 88 2.86 -1.34 -17.10
N ALA A 89 3.85 -1.96 -17.75
CA ALA A 89 3.60 -2.94 -18.80
C ALA A 89 2.84 -4.17 -18.28
N LEU A 90 3.23 -4.66 -17.09
CA LEU A 90 2.56 -5.77 -16.42
C LEU A 90 1.10 -5.43 -16.08
N TRP A 91 0.86 -4.27 -15.46
CA TRP A 91 -0.50 -3.84 -15.13
C TRP A 91 -1.37 -3.68 -16.38
N ALA A 92 -0.80 -3.13 -17.46
CA ALA A 92 -1.51 -2.97 -18.73
C ALA A 92 -1.88 -4.31 -19.39
N ALA A 93 -1.08 -5.36 -19.17
CA ALA A 93 -1.30 -6.70 -19.70
C ALA A 93 -2.35 -7.51 -18.92
N PHE A 94 -2.74 -7.09 -17.71
CA PHE A 94 -3.79 -7.78 -16.97
C PHE A 94 -5.16 -7.64 -17.66
N PRO A 95 -6.03 -8.68 -17.57
CA PRO A 95 -7.37 -8.63 -18.13
C PRO A 95 -8.18 -7.44 -17.59
N GLU A 96 -8.99 -6.81 -18.44
CA GLU A 96 -9.70 -5.56 -18.09
C GLU A 96 -10.58 -5.68 -16.84
N HIS A 97 -11.25 -6.83 -16.66
CA HIS A 97 -12.14 -7.08 -15.52
C HIS A 97 -11.39 -7.18 -14.17
N THR A 98 -10.06 -7.30 -14.20
CA THR A 98 -9.19 -7.33 -13.01
C THR A 98 -8.56 -5.97 -12.69
N ARG A 99 -8.75 -4.97 -13.56
CA ARG A 99 -8.06 -3.68 -13.49
C ARG A 99 -8.93 -2.60 -12.87
N TYR A 100 -8.40 -1.98 -11.83
CA TYR A 100 -9.06 -0.86 -11.14
C TYR A 100 -9.35 0.33 -12.06
N ASP A 101 -8.44 0.67 -12.97
CA ASP A 101 -8.62 1.80 -13.91
C ASP A 101 -9.68 1.55 -15.00
N ARG A 102 -10.16 0.30 -15.12
CA ARG A 102 -11.27 -0.09 -16.00
C ARG A 102 -12.57 -0.32 -15.25
N MET A 103 -12.56 -0.15 -13.92
CA MET A 103 -13.73 -0.36 -13.07
C MET A 103 -14.74 0.77 -13.24
N THR A 104 -15.99 0.43 -13.53
CA THR A 104 -17.10 1.39 -13.60
C THR A 104 -17.70 1.64 -12.22
N ASN A 105 -18.23 2.84 -11.91
CA ASN A 105 -18.85 3.12 -10.61
C ASN A 105 -20.01 2.18 -10.23
N ASP A 106 -20.64 1.54 -11.21
CA ASP A 106 -21.75 0.58 -11.02
C ASP A 106 -21.26 -0.85 -10.64
N SER A 107 -19.95 -1.05 -10.51
CA SER A 107 -19.32 -2.33 -10.19
C SER A 107 -19.35 -2.65 -8.69
N ALA A 108 -20.47 -2.39 -8.00
CA ALA A 108 -20.77 -2.95 -6.68
C ALA A 108 -20.97 -4.49 -6.75
N ARG A 109 -20.21 -5.15 -7.62
CA ARG A 109 -20.21 -6.57 -7.92
C ARG A 109 -19.11 -7.24 -7.10
N HIS A 110 -19.34 -8.51 -6.79
CA HIS A 110 -18.37 -9.43 -6.19
C HIS A 110 -16.96 -9.21 -6.77
N GLY A 111 -15.96 -8.99 -5.91
CA GLY A 111 -14.55 -8.81 -6.30
C GLY A 111 -14.03 -7.37 -6.39
N ALA A 112 -14.89 -6.34 -6.27
CA ALA A 112 -14.46 -4.93 -6.36
C ALA A 112 -13.39 -4.54 -5.33
N LEU A 113 -13.53 -5.04 -4.09
CA LEU A 113 -12.53 -4.82 -3.04
C LEU A 113 -11.19 -5.49 -3.37
N ALA A 114 -11.23 -6.70 -3.96
CA ALA A 114 -10.02 -7.42 -4.35
C ALA A 114 -9.26 -6.68 -5.46
N VAL A 115 -9.96 -6.22 -6.50
CA VAL A 115 -9.38 -5.40 -7.57
C VAL A 115 -8.81 -4.08 -7.04
N THR A 116 -9.52 -3.42 -6.12
CA THR A 116 -9.03 -2.22 -5.45
C THR A 116 -7.75 -2.50 -4.66
N TYR A 117 -7.70 -3.63 -3.95
CA TYR A 117 -6.53 -4.06 -3.21
C TYR A 117 -5.33 -4.35 -4.13
N PHE A 118 -5.51 -5.02 -5.27
CA PHE A 118 -4.41 -5.26 -6.22
C PHE A 118 -3.84 -3.97 -6.76
N TYR A 119 -4.70 -2.98 -7.02
CA TYR A 119 -4.23 -1.68 -7.47
C TYR A 119 -3.51 -0.91 -6.36
N LEU A 120 -3.96 -1.00 -5.10
CA LEU A 120 -3.20 -0.47 -3.97
C LEU A 120 -1.83 -1.13 -3.83
N ASP A 121 -1.73 -2.45 -4.02
CA ASP A 121 -0.45 -3.18 -3.97
C ASP A 121 0.51 -2.73 -5.09
N TYR A 122 -0.01 -2.57 -6.31
CA TYR A 122 0.71 -1.97 -7.44
C TYR A 122 1.22 -0.55 -7.11
N LEU A 123 0.33 0.33 -6.63
CA LEU A 123 0.70 1.71 -6.25
C LEU A 123 1.72 1.73 -5.12
N TYR A 124 1.59 0.84 -4.14
CA TYR A 124 2.52 0.77 -3.02
C TYR A 124 3.91 0.31 -3.45
N THR A 125 4.00 -0.55 -4.47
CA THR A 125 5.28 -0.91 -5.08
C THR A 125 5.95 0.32 -5.71
N CYS A 126 5.19 1.11 -6.47
CA CYS A 126 5.68 2.38 -7.01
C CYS A 126 6.08 3.37 -5.91
N PHE A 127 5.29 3.48 -4.85
CA PHE A 127 5.58 4.34 -3.69
C PHE A 127 6.92 4.01 -3.03
N LEU A 128 7.19 2.73 -2.76
CA LEU A 128 8.46 2.33 -2.16
C LEU A 128 9.65 2.77 -3.03
N LEU A 129 9.51 2.61 -4.34
CA LEU A 129 10.57 2.94 -5.28
C LEU A 129 10.80 4.45 -5.41
N TYR A 130 9.73 5.25 -5.58
CA TYR A 130 9.85 6.71 -5.57
C TYR A 130 10.44 7.23 -4.27
N ARG A 131 10.06 6.63 -3.13
CA ARG A 131 10.63 6.97 -1.83
C ARG A 131 12.12 6.65 -1.76
N ALA A 132 12.55 5.51 -2.31
CA ALA A 132 13.97 5.17 -2.38
C ALA A 132 14.76 6.20 -3.22
N VAL A 133 14.23 6.62 -4.37
CA VAL A 133 14.83 7.67 -5.20
C VAL A 133 14.93 9.00 -4.46
N VAL A 134 13.85 9.45 -3.82
CA VAL A 134 13.84 10.68 -3.02
C VAL A 134 14.87 10.61 -1.89
N LYS A 135 14.95 9.48 -1.16
CA LYS A 135 15.93 9.29 -0.09
C LYS A 135 17.38 9.24 -0.60
N GLY A 136 17.62 8.62 -1.75
CA GLY A 136 18.97 8.45 -2.29
C GLY A 136 19.51 9.67 -3.03
N THR A 137 18.63 10.50 -3.59
CA THR A 137 19.03 11.58 -4.52
C THR A 137 18.54 12.97 -4.12
N GLY A 138 17.55 13.06 -3.22
CA GLY A 138 16.87 14.32 -2.91
C GLY A 138 15.95 14.82 -4.03
N THR A 139 15.66 14.02 -5.06
CA THR A 139 14.82 14.39 -6.22
C THR A 139 13.63 13.44 -6.39
N GLY A 140 12.60 13.84 -7.14
CA GLY A 140 11.42 13.00 -7.43
C GLY A 140 10.24 13.15 -6.45
N GLN A 141 10.21 14.23 -5.67
CA GLN A 141 9.15 14.50 -4.68
C GLN A 141 7.76 14.62 -5.32
N ALA A 142 7.68 15.12 -6.56
CA ALA A 142 6.41 15.24 -7.28
C ALA A 142 5.76 13.87 -7.53
N ASP A 143 6.52 12.89 -8.03
CA ASP A 143 6.02 11.54 -8.28
C ASP A 143 5.65 10.82 -6.99
N LEU A 144 6.45 10.99 -5.93
CA LEU A 144 6.16 10.46 -4.61
C LEU A 144 4.85 11.05 -4.05
N CYS A 145 4.66 12.36 -4.17
CA CYS A 145 3.42 13.00 -3.73
C CYS A 145 2.22 12.53 -4.55
N ASP A 146 2.34 12.43 -5.89
CA ASP A 146 1.25 11.99 -6.75
C ASP A 146 0.79 10.56 -6.41
N VAL A 147 1.72 9.61 -6.27
CA VAL A 147 1.35 8.24 -5.88
C VAL A 147 0.73 8.19 -4.48
N SER A 148 1.25 8.97 -3.52
CA SER A 148 0.68 9.06 -2.18
C SER A 148 -0.74 9.62 -2.20
N ARG A 149 -1.03 10.63 -3.02
CA ARG A 149 -2.39 11.18 -3.19
C ARG A 149 -3.36 10.12 -3.70
N ARG A 150 -2.97 9.36 -4.71
CA ARG A 150 -3.80 8.29 -5.28
C ARG A 150 -4.08 7.20 -4.25
N MET A 151 -3.05 6.75 -3.53
CA MET A 151 -3.20 5.76 -2.46
C MET A 151 -4.15 6.25 -1.36
N LEU A 152 -3.92 7.46 -0.85
CA LEU A 152 -4.75 8.05 0.21
C LEU A 152 -6.21 8.17 -0.23
N PHE A 153 -6.44 8.65 -1.45
CA PHE A 153 -7.78 8.77 -2.02
C PHE A 153 -8.48 7.41 -2.07
N ILE A 154 -7.82 6.37 -2.58
CA ILE A 154 -8.42 5.03 -2.66
C ILE A 154 -8.74 4.49 -1.27
N VAL A 155 -7.84 4.62 -0.30
CA VAL A 155 -8.08 4.16 1.08
C VAL A 155 -9.29 4.86 1.71
N ILE A 156 -9.45 6.16 1.49
CA ILE A 156 -10.65 6.91 1.92
C ILE A 156 -11.91 6.40 1.19
N GLN A 157 -11.83 6.14 -0.12
CA GLN A 157 -12.98 5.64 -0.89
C GLN A 157 -13.43 4.25 -0.41
N ILE A 158 -12.51 3.37 -0.02
CA ILE A 158 -12.89 2.07 0.54
C ILE A 158 -13.67 2.27 1.85
N ASN A 159 -13.22 3.17 2.73
CA ASN A 159 -13.95 3.49 3.96
C ASN A 159 -15.39 3.93 3.68
N ILE A 160 -15.60 4.84 2.71
CA ILE A 160 -16.93 5.37 2.40
C ILE A 160 -17.86 4.30 1.82
N ARG A 161 -17.31 3.37 1.03
CA ARG A 161 -18.09 2.39 0.26
C ARG A 161 -18.36 1.07 1.00
N THR A 162 -17.67 0.80 2.10
CA THR A 162 -17.83 -0.43 2.88
C THR A 162 -18.58 -0.13 4.18
N PRO A 163 -19.87 -0.55 4.33
CA PRO A 163 -20.62 -0.35 5.56
C PRO A 163 -19.88 -0.99 6.75
N MET A 164 -19.81 -0.27 7.86
CA MET A 164 -19.08 -0.63 9.10
C MET A 164 -19.47 -1.99 9.73
N ILE A 165 -20.50 -2.67 9.22
CA ILE A 165 -21.03 -3.92 9.78
C ILE A 165 -20.11 -5.11 9.44
N ASP A 166 -19.39 -5.06 8.32
CA ASP A 166 -18.38 -6.05 7.92
C ASP A 166 -16.96 -5.55 8.24
N LEU A 167 -16.73 -5.03 9.46
CA LEU A 167 -15.40 -4.66 9.96
C LEU A 167 -14.53 -5.92 10.10
N ASP A 168 -14.09 -6.42 8.96
CA ASP A 168 -13.05 -7.40 8.85
C ASP A 168 -11.81 -6.84 9.55
N ARG A 169 -11.26 -7.62 10.48
CA ARG A 169 -9.96 -7.43 11.13
C ARG A 169 -8.87 -6.96 10.16
N HIS A 170 -8.98 -7.33 8.88
CA HIS A 170 -8.02 -7.01 7.83
C HIS A 170 -8.07 -5.55 7.33
N PHE A 171 -9.13 -4.77 7.60
CA PHE A 171 -9.23 -3.41 7.04
C PHE A 171 -8.25 -2.43 7.68
N SER A 172 -8.03 -2.56 9.00
CA SER A 172 -6.99 -1.82 9.72
C SER A 172 -5.59 -2.01 9.10
N TRP A 173 -5.31 -3.19 8.54
CA TRP A 173 -4.04 -3.47 7.88
C TRP A 173 -3.88 -2.72 6.55
N ILE A 174 -4.96 -2.57 5.76
CA ILE A 174 -4.96 -1.75 4.54
C ILE A 174 -4.66 -0.29 4.89
N VAL A 175 -5.29 0.24 5.93
CA VAL A 175 -5.08 1.61 6.40
C VAL A 175 -3.65 1.84 6.86
N LEU A 176 -3.12 0.95 7.69
CA LEU A 176 -1.76 1.06 8.21
C LEU A 176 -0.70 0.86 7.12
N THR A 177 -0.92 -0.07 6.19
CA THR A 177 0.07 -0.40 5.14
C THR A 177 0.13 0.64 4.04
N PHE A 178 -1.03 1.16 3.61
CA PHE A 178 -1.11 2.05 2.45
C PHE A 178 -1.46 3.48 2.83
N GLY A 179 -2.43 3.66 3.71
CA GLY A 179 -2.96 4.97 4.07
C GLY A 179 -1.98 5.79 4.91
N VAL A 180 -1.41 5.20 5.96
CA VAL A 180 -0.50 5.91 6.87
C VAL A 180 0.75 6.40 6.15
N PRO A 181 1.52 5.58 5.39
CA PRO A 181 2.70 6.07 4.68
C PRO A 181 2.38 7.18 3.67
N ALA A 182 1.24 7.05 2.96
CA ALA A 182 0.78 8.06 2.02
C ALA A 182 0.41 9.38 2.73
N ALA A 183 -0.34 9.31 3.82
CA ALA A 183 -0.71 10.48 4.62
C ALA A 183 0.53 11.16 5.22
N SER A 184 1.50 10.38 5.72
CA SER A 184 2.75 10.88 6.27
C SER A 184 3.54 11.70 5.26
N VAL A 185 3.76 11.18 4.04
CA VAL A 185 4.45 11.93 2.98
C VAL A 185 3.75 13.25 2.67
N LEU A 186 2.42 13.22 2.54
CA LEU A 186 1.64 14.40 2.18
C LEU A 186 1.61 15.44 3.30
N LEU A 187 1.50 15.01 4.56
CA LEU A 187 1.56 15.90 5.72
C LEU A 187 2.94 16.55 5.85
N LEU A 188 4.02 15.77 5.71
CA LEU A 188 5.38 16.30 5.77
C LEU A 188 5.63 17.33 4.67
N GLU A 189 5.20 17.05 3.44
CA GLU A 189 5.34 18.00 2.33
C GLU A 189 4.48 19.26 2.56
N LEU A 190 3.25 19.12 3.04
CA LEU A 190 2.40 20.27 3.39
C LEU A 190 2.97 21.13 4.52
N LEU A 191 3.61 20.49 5.51
CA LEU A 191 4.27 21.15 6.63
C LEU A 191 5.50 21.91 6.14
N ARG A 192 6.33 21.26 5.31
CA ARG A 192 7.49 21.89 4.66
C ARG A 192 7.07 23.14 3.86
N GLN A 193 6.01 23.01 3.06
CA GLN A 193 5.45 24.12 2.27
C GLN A 193 4.86 25.24 3.14
N SER A 194 4.36 24.96 4.35
CA SER A 194 3.90 26.04 5.25
C SER A 194 5.03 26.81 5.94
N HIS A 195 6.23 26.23 6.05
CA HIS A 195 7.37 26.88 6.70
C HIS A 195 8.31 27.57 5.71
N GLU A 196 8.41 27.08 4.47
CA GLU A 196 9.25 27.68 3.44
C GLU A 196 8.54 28.82 2.69
N SER A 197 9.14 30.00 2.68
CA SER A 197 8.66 31.11 1.86
C SER A 197 9.17 30.99 0.42
N GLY A 198 8.27 30.96 -0.57
CA GLY A 198 8.64 30.98 -1.99
C GLY A 198 7.87 29.99 -2.86
N PRO A 199 8.15 29.93 -4.17
CA PRO A 199 7.53 28.95 -5.06
C PRO A 199 7.98 27.53 -4.69
N HIS A 200 7.02 26.66 -4.40
CA HIS A 200 7.30 25.27 -4.05
C HIS A 200 7.60 24.43 -5.29
N ALA A 201 8.58 23.52 -5.18
CA ALA A 201 8.94 22.60 -6.25
C ALA A 201 7.80 21.63 -6.64
N VAL A 202 6.90 21.32 -5.69
CA VAL A 202 5.75 20.43 -5.91
C VAL A 202 4.45 21.22 -5.70
N PRO A 203 3.66 21.49 -6.75
CA PRO A 203 2.37 22.16 -6.59
C PRO A 203 1.35 21.18 -6.00
N LEU A 204 0.99 21.38 -4.73
CA LEU A 204 -0.03 20.56 -4.05
C LEU A 204 -1.37 21.30 -3.94
N PRO A 205 -2.52 20.64 -4.18
CA PRO A 205 -3.82 21.23 -3.93
C PRO A 205 -4.12 21.21 -2.42
N ARG A 206 -3.54 22.19 -1.71
CA ARG A 206 -3.52 22.26 -0.23
C ARG A 206 -4.87 22.03 0.42
N ALA A 207 -5.92 22.71 -0.05
CA ALA A 207 -7.26 22.61 0.54
C ALA A 207 -7.92 21.24 0.33
N GLU A 208 -7.67 20.57 -0.80
CA GLU A 208 -8.14 19.20 -1.04
C GLU A 208 -7.41 18.21 -0.13
N LEU A 209 -6.09 18.34 -0.03
CA LEU A 209 -5.28 17.46 0.80
C LEU A 209 -5.62 17.58 2.27
N ILE A 210 -5.74 18.80 2.81
CA ILE A 210 -6.13 19.03 4.21
C ILE A 210 -7.45 18.33 4.50
N ARG A 211 -8.48 18.50 3.65
CA ARG A 211 -9.77 17.83 3.83
C ARG A 211 -9.65 16.31 3.81
N ASN A 212 -8.95 15.74 2.83
CA ASN A 212 -8.75 14.30 2.72
C ASN A 212 -7.97 13.74 3.91
N LEU A 213 -6.94 14.47 4.38
CA LEU A 213 -6.14 14.10 5.54
C LEU A 213 -6.94 14.18 6.84
N SER A 214 -7.79 15.20 7.03
CA SER A 214 -8.72 15.27 8.17
C SER A 214 -9.68 14.08 8.20
N VAL A 215 -10.24 13.70 7.04
CA VAL A 215 -11.10 12.51 6.92
C VAL A 215 -10.31 11.25 7.26
N PHE A 216 -9.08 11.12 6.76
CA PHE A 216 -8.23 9.95 7.01
C PHE A 216 -7.79 9.82 8.47
N VAL A 217 -7.39 10.92 9.12
CA VAL A 217 -7.04 10.96 10.55
C VAL A 217 -8.25 10.55 11.38
N THR A 218 -9.43 11.11 11.07
CA THR A 218 -10.67 10.68 11.72
C THR A 218 -10.88 9.19 11.51
N PHE A 219 -10.74 8.68 10.30
CA PHE A 219 -10.92 7.26 10.01
C PHE A 219 -10.00 6.34 10.85
N LEU A 220 -8.75 6.74 11.12
CA LEU A 220 -7.82 5.96 11.96
C LEU A 220 -8.32 5.74 13.40
N SER A 221 -9.10 6.67 13.98
CA SER A 221 -9.59 6.50 15.36
C SER A 221 -10.71 5.47 15.50
N TRP A 222 -11.40 5.12 14.41
CA TRP A 222 -12.55 4.18 14.45
C TRP A 222 -12.33 2.91 13.60
N VAL A 223 -11.30 2.85 12.74
CA VAL A 223 -11.03 1.66 11.91
C VAL A 223 -10.69 0.41 12.72
N SER A 224 -10.20 0.60 13.95
CA SER A 224 -9.87 -0.48 14.87
C SER A 224 -10.50 -0.19 16.22
N VAL A 225 -11.14 -1.18 16.83
CA VAL A 225 -11.74 -1.08 18.16
C VAL A 225 -10.87 -1.77 19.22
N PRO A 226 -11.04 -1.46 20.52
CA PRO A 226 -10.35 -2.17 21.59
C PRO A 226 -10.52 -3.69 21.47
N GLY A 227 -9.42 -4.44 21.53
CA GLY A 227 -9.38 -5.88 21.33
C GLY A 227 -8.91 -6.32 19.94
N HIS A 228 -8.92 -5.43 18.94
CA HIS A 228 -8.28 -5.70 17.65
C HIS A 228 -6.74 -5.58 17.76
N GLY A 229 -6.01 -6.45 17.05
CA GLY A 229 -4.54 -6.49 17.10
C GLY A 229 -3.86 -5.17 16.70
N ASN A 230 -4.45 -4.44 15.76
CA ASN A 230 -3.91 -3.17 15.25
C ASN A 230 -4.39 -1.93 16.00
N TYR A 231 -5.18 -2.09 17.07
CA TYR A 231 -5.81 -0.96 17.77
C TYR A 231 -4.79 0.07 18.24
N LYS A 232 -3.74 -0.37 18.95
CA LYS A 232 -2.72 0.53 19.48
C LYS A 232 -1.98 1.27 18.36
N THR A 233 -1.63 0.58 17.29
CA THR A 233 -0.92 1.15 16.14
C THR A 233 -1.78 2.20 15.42
N CYS A 234 -3.08 1.93 15.21
CA CYS A 234 -4.00 2.91 14.65
C CYS A 234 -4.12 4.16 15.52
N GLN A 235 -4.26 4.01 16.84
CA GLN A 235 -4.35 5.13 17.78
C GLN A 235 -3.05 5.95 17.85
N GLN A 236 -1.89 5.30 17.74
CA GLN A 236 -0.60 6.01 17.69
C GLN A 236 -0.44 6.78 16.38
N ALA A 237 -0.80 6.16 15.25
CA ALA A 237 -0.77 6.82 13.95
C ALA A 237 -1.73 8.02 13.91
N GLU A 238 -2.96 7.84 14.42
CA GLU A 238 -3.95 8.92 14.53
C GLU A 238 -3.40 10.12 15.29
N LYS A 239 -2.92 9.94 16.52
CA LYS A 239 -2.37 11.03 17.34
C LYS A 239 -1.24 11.79 16.65
N LYS A 240 -0.32 11.08 16.01
CA LYS A 240 0.84 11.69 15.34
C LYS A 240 0.41 12.47 14.09
N LEU A 241 -0.42 11.87 13.25
CA LEU A 241 -0.89 12.53 12.03
C LEU A 241 -1.80 13.72 12.35
N ALA A 242 -2.65 13.61 13.38
CA ALA A 242 -3.46 14.70 13.90
C ALA A 242 -2.58 15.86 14.38
N HIS A 243 -1.54 15.57 15.16
CA HIS A 243 -0.62 16.59 15.68
C HIS A 243 0.06 17.39 14.55
N ILE A 244 0.51 16.72 13.48
CA ILE A 244 1.13 17.39 12.34
C ILE A 244 0.09 18.21 11.56
N LEU A 245 -1.11 17.65 11.37
CA LEU A 245 -2.21 18.36 10.72
C LEU A 245 -2.59 19.64 11.48
N ASP A 246 -2.60 19.60 12.82
CA ASP A 246 -2.85 20.77 13.66
C ASP A 246 -1.78 21.85 13.45
N LYS A 247 -0.50 21.48 13.32
CA LYS A 247 0.58 22.45 13.01
C LYS A 247 0.45 23.08 11.62
N ILE A 248 -0.08 22.34 10.65
CA ILE A 248 -0.35 22.83 9.29
C ILE A 248 -1.53 23.81 9.28
N LEU A 249 -2.53 23.58 10.14
CA LEU A 249 -3.74 24.39 10.27
C LEU A 249 -3.52 25.64 11.12
N ASP A 250 -2.77 25.53 12.21
CA ASP A 250 -2.41 26.60 13.13
C ASP A 250 -0.86 26.76 13.20
N PRO A 251 -0.25 27.43 12.21
CA PRO A 251 1.19 27.61 12.16
C PRO A 251 1.63 28.60 13.25
N GLN A 252 2.07 28.06 14.40
CA GLN A 252 2.72 28.87 15.42
C GLN A 252 4.14 29.30 14.95
N PRO A 253 4.71 30.40 15.46
CA PRO A 253 6.11 30.76 15.22
C PRO A 253 7.01 29.75 15.95
N VAL A 254 7.23 28.61 15.31
CA VAL A 254 7.92 27.46 15.90
C VAL A 254 9.38 27.42 15.40
N GLN A 255 10.33 27.26 16.33
CA GLN A 255 11.74 27.02 16.04
C GLN A 255 11.90 25.65 15.32
N GLN A 256 12.77 25.57 14.30
CA GLN A 256 13.01 24.36 13.49
C GLN A 256 13.17 23.06 14.31
N HIS A 257 13.75 23.13 15.51
CA HIS A 257 13.93 22.01 16.43
C HIS A 257 12.63 21.29 16.85
N VAL A 258 11.48 21.97 16.83
CA VAL A 258 10.18 21.36 17.17
C VAL A 258 9.56 20.64 15.96
N VAL A 259 9.90 21.04 14.72
CA VAL A 259 9.46 20.32 13.51
C VAL A 259 10.13 18.95 13.44
N ASP A 260 11.42 18.87 13.80
CA ASP A 260 12.16 17.61 13.91
C ASP A 260 11.60 16.72 15.04
N ASP A 261 11.16 17.31 16.16
CA ASP A 261 10.52 16.60 17.27
C ASP A 261 9.11 16.09 16.91
N CYS A 262 8.28 16.90 16.24
CA CYS A 262 6.93 16.53 15.79
C CYS A 262 6.93 15.42 14.73
N THR A 263 8.02 15.31 13.96
CA THR A 263 8.18 14.29 12.91
C THR A 263 8.94 13.06 13.40
N SER A 264 9.49 13.10 14.62
CA SER A 264 10.17 11.98 15.24
C SER A 264 9.24 10.75 15.37
N GLY A 265 9.68 9.61 14.81
CA GLY A 265 8.90 8.38 14.76
C GLY A 265 7.79 8.31 13.71
N LEU A 266 7.67 9.29 12.80
CA LEU A 266 7.06 9.04 11.47
C LEU A 266 7.97 8.15 10.64
N ASP A 267 9.28 8.25 10.87
CA ASP A 267 10.25 7.36 10.26
C ASP A 267 9.93 5.90 10.55
N ASP A 268 9.38 5.53 11.70
CA ASP A 268 8.94 4.15 11.95
C ASP A 268 7.83 3.69 11.00
N PHE A 269 6.86 4.56 10.71
CA PHE A 269 5.78 4.26 9.76
C PHE A 269 6.24 4.28 8.30
N LEU A 270 7.23 5.12 8.00
CA LEU A 270 7.78 5.25 6.67
C LEU A 270 8.86 4.18 6.42
N ASN A 271 9.57 3.72 7.45
CA ASN A 271 10.66 2.76 7.37
C ASN A 271 10.11 1.33 7.43
N TRP A 272 9.53 0.91 6.30
CA TRP A 272 8.90 -0.39 6.11
C TRP A 272 9.80 -1.60 6.46
N SER A 273 11.13 -1.44 6.47
CA SER A 273 12.11 -2.47 6.80
C SER A 273 12.41 -2.58 8.29
N ASN A 274 11.92 -1.65 9.11
CA ASN A 274 12.07 -1.69 10.57
C ASN A 274 10.87 -2.36 11.22
N TYR A 275 10.69 -3.66 10.95
CA TYR A 275 9.59 -4.45 11.54
C TYR A 275 9.67 -4.55 13.08
N ASN A 276 10.84 -4.26 13.67
CA ASN A 276 11.05 -4.32 15.11
C ASN A 276 10.32 -3.21 15.89
N THR A 277 10.03 -2.04 15.30
CA THR A 277 9.26 -0.98 15.98
C THR A 277 7.75 -1.08 15.73
N THR A 278 7.32 -1.61 14.58
CA THR A 278 5.89 -1.71 14.23
C THR A 278 5.22 -3.00 14.71
N TRP A 279 5.99 -4.09 14.82
CA TRP A 279 5.51 -5.42 15.23
C TRP A 279 6.43 -6.00 16.28
N ASP A 280 6.67 -5.24 17.35
CA ASP A 280 7.40 -5.76 18.50
C ASP A 280 6.60 -6.92 19.11
N PHE A 281 6.90 -8.14 18.66
CA PHE A 281 6.54 -9.39 19.31
C PHE A 281 7.42 -9.59 20.55
N THR A 282 7.64 -8.53 21.34
CA THR A 282 8.18 -8.72 22.68
C THR A 282 7.23 -9.66 23.40
N THR A 283 7.81 -10.74 23.90
CA THR A 283 7.20 -11.83 24.67
C THR A 283 6.49 -11.37 25.95
N GLY A 284 6.36 -10.06 26.19
CA GLY A 284 5.65 -9.46 27.32
C GLY A 284 4.12 -9.58 27.27
N TYR A 285 3.52 -10.10 26.18
CA TYR A 285 2.07 -10.35 26.09
C TYR A 285 1.65 -11.78 26.43
N MET A 286 2.57 -12.68 26.75
CA MET A 286 2.25 -13.96 27.38
C MET A 286 2.42 -13.78 28.89
N PRO A 287 1.35 -13.68 29.70
CA PRO A 287 1.50 -13.85 31.14
C PRO A 287 1.98 -15.29 31.36
N LEU A 288 3.27 -15.46 31.64
CA LEU A 288 3.83 -16.66 32.25
C LEU A 288 3.31 -16.75 33.69
N ASN A 289 2.02 -17.04 33.84
CA ASN A 289 1.44 -17.44 35.11
C ASN A 289 0.60 -18.69 34.84
N GLU A 290 1.27 -19.84 34.85
CA GLU A 290 0.76 -21.04 35.50
C GLU A 290 1.97 -21.91 35.82
N SER A 291 2.51 -21.69 37.01
CA SER A 291 3.34 -22.66 37.70
C SER A 291 2.53 -23.95 37.87
N PHE A 292 2.75 -24.92 37.00
CA PHE A 292 2.45 -26.31 37.31
C PHE A 292 3.45 -26.78 38.36
N THR A 293 3.11 -26.59 39.63
CA THR A 293 3.67 -27.39 40.71
C THR A 293 3.04 -28.78 40.64
N ALA A 294 3.91 -29.78 40.51
CA ALA A 294 3.62 -31.21 40.49
C ALA A 294 2.89 -31.69 41.74
#